data_AF-A0AA92LZP4-F1
#
_entry.id   AF-A0AA92LZP4-F1
#
_cell.length_a   1.000
_cell.length_b   1.000
_cell.length_c   1.000
_cell.angle_alpha   90.00
_cell.angle_beta   90.00
_cell.angle_gamma   90.00
#
_symmetry.space_group_name_H-M   'P 1'
#
loop_
_entity.id
_entity.type
_entity.pdbx_description
1 polymer ?
#
loop_
_entity_poly.entity_id
_entity_poly.type
_entity_poly.pdbx_seq_one_letter_code
_entity_poly.pdbx_strand_id
1 'polypeptide(L)'
;MEREMRQLLAEIALMATGMHRHQEANTIADGLEASSGSEETVVMIRTMSLMNKGLYEEAHQLLEPLCNAYPDLISLAALASAKAGFLSKAESWVELASQGSEESQAFAASFSQDIRNLG
;
A
#
# COMPACT_ATOMS: atom_id res chain seq x y z
N MET A 1 17.80 0.31 16.21
CA MET A 1 16.68 -0.47 16.76
C MET A 1 16.85 -1.92 16.35
N GLU A 2 16.63 -2.88 17.26
CA GLU A 2 16.71 -4.31 16.95
C GLU A 2 15.66 -4.72 15.90
N ARG A 3 15.90 -5.82 15.19
CA ARG A 3 15.04 -6.25 14.07
C ARG A 3 13.65 -6.64 14.56
N GLU A 4 13.52 -7.43 15.63
CA GLU A 4 12.22 -7.85 16.15
C GLU A 4 11.38 -6.66 16.61
N MET A 5 12.01 -5.67 17.26
CA MET A 5 11.32 -4.45 17.68
C MET A 5 10.79 -3.64 16.48
N ARG A 6 11.56 -3.53 15.40
CA ARG A 6 11.12 -2.85 14.17
C ARG A 6 9.90 -3.53 13.55
N GLN A 7 9.93 -4.85 13.48
CA GLN A 7 8.82 -5.64 12.96
C GLN A 7 7.56 -5.45 13.82
N LEU A 8 7.69 -5.59 15.14
CA LEU A 8 6.57 -5.40 16.07
C LEU A 8 5.95 -4.00 15.93
N LEU A 9 6.79 -2.96 15.84
CA LEU A 9 6.31 -1.59 15.63
C LEU A 9 5.60 -1.42 14.29
N ALA A 10 6.11 -2.02 13.21
CA ALA A 10 5.46 -1.97 11.91
C ALA A 10 4.07 -2.63 11.94
N GLU A 11 3.94 -3.81 12.57
CA GLU A 11 2.67 -4.51 12.74
C GLU A 11 1.67 -3.69 13.58
N ILE A 12 2.13 -3.07 14.67
CA ILE A 12 1.31 -2.18 15.50
C ILE A 12 0.87 -0.95 14.69
N ALA A 13 1.75 -0.37 13.88
CA ALA A 13 1.42 0.79 13.05
C ALA A 13 0.35 0.44 12.00
N LEU A 14 0.47 -0.70 11.33
CA LEU A 14 -0.55 -1.18 10.39
C LEU A 14 -1.89 -1.40 11.08
N MET A 15 -1.91 -2.03 12.26
CA MET A 15 -3.12 -2.20 13.05
C MET A 15 -3.75 -0.84 13.43
N ALA A 16 -2.92 0.12 13.85
CA ALA A 16 -3.36 1.47 14.18
C ALA A 16 -4.04 2.18 12.99
N THR A 17 -3.57 1.97 11.75
CA THR A 17 -4.24 2.53 10.56
C THR A 17 -5.68 2.04 10.41
N GLY A 18 -5.97 0.77 10.75
CA GLY A 18 -7.32 0.19 10.68
C GLY A 18 -8.20 0.54 11.87
N MET A 19 -7.61 1.03 12.97
CA MET A 19 -8.32 1.48 14.18
C MET A 19 -8.54 3.00 14.20
N HIS A 20 -8.33 3.69 13.07
CA HIS A 20 -8.39 5.15 12.93
C HIS A 20 -7.40 5.92 13.83
N ARG A 21 -6.29 5.27 14.21
CA ARG A 21 -5.18 5.83 15.01
C ARG A 21 -4.05 6.28 14.09
N HIS A 22 -4.38 7.19 13.18
CA HIS A 22 -3.50 7.62 12.08
C HIS A 22 -2.26 8.39 12.56
N GLN A 23 -2.41 9.19 13.62
CA GLN A 23 -1.30 9.95 14.18
C GLN A 23 -0.28 9.01 14.83
N GLU A 24 -0.75 8.00 15.55
CA GLU A 24 0.08 6.99 16.19
C GLU A 24 0.80 6.14 15.12
N ALA A 25 0.09 5.72 14.08
CA ALA A 25 0.69 5.00 12.95
C ALA A 25 1.81 5.81 12.28
N ASN A 26 1.59 7.11 12.01
CA ASN A 26 2.59 7.98 11.41
C ASN A 26 3.78 8.23 12.34
N THR A 27 3.55 8.43 13.63
CA THR A 27 4.63 8.59 14.62
C THR A 27 5.55 7.37 14.66
N ILE A 28 4.97 6.17 14.56
CA ILE A 28 5.76 4.94 14.49
C ILE A 28 6.52 4.87 13.15
N ALA A 29 5.87 5.20 12.04
CA ALA A 29 6.50 5.22 10.71
C ALA A 29 7.72 6.17 10.66
N ASP A 30 7.62 7.36 11.25
CA ASP A 30 8.74 8.31 11.36
C ASP A 30 9.90 7.72 12.17
N GLY A 31 9.60 6.96 13.23
CA GLY A 31 10.62 6.23 14.00
C GLY A 31 11.28 5.08 13.23
N LEU A 32 10.56 4.46 12.29
CA LEU A 32 11.07 3.39 11.43
C LEU A 32 11.90 3.93 10.26
N GLU A 33 11.60 5.13 9.75
CA GLU A 33 12.27 5.77 8.60
C GLU A 33 13.77 5.97 8.82
N ALA A 34 14.19 6.16 10.08
CA ALA A 34 15.62 6.26 10.45
C ALA A 34 16.41 4.93 10.32
N SER A 35 15.74 3.82 9.97
CA SER A 35 16.35 2.49 9.84
C SER A 35 16.64 2.15 8.37
N SER A 36 17.80 1.54 8.09
CA SER A 36 18.11 1.06 6.74
C SER A 36 17.10 0.01 6.26
N GLY A 37 16.58 0.17 5.03
CA GLY A 37 15.68 -0.79 4.39
C GLY A 37 14.23 -0.76 4.90
N SER A 38 13.80 0.31 5.56
CA SER A 38 12.42 0.45 6.04
C SER A 38 11.48 1.17 5.06
N GLU A 39 11.99 1.69 3.94
CA GLU A 39 11.24 2.52 2.99
C GLU A 39 9.92 1.88 2.55
N GLU A 40 9.96 0.62 2.11
CA GLU A 40 8.78 -0.17 1.75
C GLU A 40 7.75 -0.23 2.88
N THR A 41 8.20 -0.54 4.09
CA THR A 41 7.33 -0.67 5.27
C THR A 41 6.71 0.67 5.67
N VAL A 42 7.52 1.74 5.69
CA VAL A 42 7.08 3.10 6.01
C VAL A 42 6.02 3.57 5.02
N VAL A 43 6.27 3.35 3.73
CA VAL A 43 5.34 3.72 2.66
C VAL A 43 4.06 2.90 2.74
N MET A 44 4.15 1.60 3.02
CA MET A 44 2.96 0.76 3.22
C MET A 44 2.10 1.30 4.38
N ILE A 45 2.70 1.63 5.53
CA ILE A 45 1.96 2.21 6.68
C ILE A 45 1.30 3.53 6.30
N ARG A 46 2.06 4.47 5.72
CA ARG A 46 1.56 5.79 5.34
C ARG A 46 0.43 5.69 4.32
N THR A 47 0.58 4.80 3.33
CA THR A 47 -0.45 4.54 2.30
C THR A 47 -1.72 3.96 2.93
N MET A 48 -1.60 2.92 3.77
CA MET A 48 -2.75 2.33 4.46
C MET A 48 -3.50 3.35 5.32
N SER A 49 -2.76 4.24 5.99
CA SER A 49 -3.33 5.35 6.73
C SER A 49 -4.15 6.31 5.85
N LEU A 50 -3.62 6.68 4.68
CA LEU A 50 -4.32 7.52 3.69
C LEU A 50 -5.57 6.84 3.14
N MET A 51 -5.45 5.57 2.72
CA MET A 51 -6.56 4.80 2.16
C MET A 51 -7.69 4.61 3.17
N ASN A 52 -7.38 4.34 4.44
CA ASN A 52 -8.39 4.22 5.50
C ASN A 52 -9.06 5.56 5.85
N LYS A 53 -8.49 6.69 5.41
CA LYS A 53 -9.12 8.02 5.47
C LYS A 53 -9.89 8.39 4.19
N GLY A 54 -9.88 7.53 3.16
CA GLY A 54 -10.45 7.82 1.85
C GLY A 54 -9.60 8.70 0.95
N LEU A 55 -8.34 8.97 1.31
CA LEU A 55 -7.41 9.80 0.53
C LEU A 55 -6.68 8.96 -0.52
N TYR A 56 -7.44 8.38 -1.44
CA TYR A 56 -6.95 7.37 -2.38
C TYR A 56 -5.99 7.93 -3.44
N GLU A 57 -6.22 9.16 -3.90
CA GLU A 57 -5.32 9.82 -4.87
C GLU A 57 -3.94 10.09 -4.24
N GLU A 58 -3.91 10.65 -3.03
CA GLU A 58 -2.66 10.87 -2.28
C GLU A 58 -1.92 9.55 -2.01
N ALA A 59 -2.66 8.50 -1.65
CA ALA A 59 -2.11 7.16 -1.44
C ALA A 59 -1.46 6.60 -2.72
N HIS A 60 -2.13 6.77 -3.87
CA HIS A 60 -1.60 6.32 -5.16
C HIS A 60 -0.33 7.09 -5.56
N GLN A 61 -0.33 8.42 -5.41
CA GLN A 61 0.83 9.26 -5.69
C GLN A 61 2.04 8.90 -4.83
N LEU A 62 1.82 8.48 -3.58
CA LEU A 62 2.88 8.02 -2.69
C LEU A 62 3.47 6.67 -3.13
N LEU A 63 2.64 5.74 -3.62
CA LEU A 63 3.06 4.39 -4.02
C LEU A 63 3.71 4.31 -5.40
N GLU A 64 3.18 5.04 -6.38
CA GLU A 64 3.57 4.95 -7.80
C GLU A 64 5.09 4.95 -8.04
N PRO A 65 5.91 5.85 -7.44
CA PRO A 65 7.35 5.85 -7.68
C PRO A 65 8.10 4.64 -7.10
N LEU A 66 7.50 3.94 -6.15
CA LEU A 66 8.16 2.87 -5.37
C LEU A 66 7.83 1.47 -5.87
N CYS A 67 6.78 1.31 -6.68
CA CYS A 67 6.35 0.01 -7.20
C CYS A 67 7.42 -0.69 -8.07
N ASN A 68 8.35 0.06 -8.66
CA ASN A 68 9.48 -0.51 -9.41
C ASN A 68 10.52 -1.17 -8.48
N ALA A 69 10.75 -0.59 -7.30
CA ALA A 69 11.70 -1.11 -6.31
C ALA A 69 11.06 -2.18 -5.42
N TYR A 70 9.74 -2.07 -5.19
CA TYR A 70 8.95 -2.92 -4.30
C TYR A 70 7.72 -3.45 -5.02
N PRO A 71 7.84 -4.53 -5.82
CA PRO A 71 6.74 -5.09 -6.59
C PRO A 71 5.54 -5.54 -5.74
N ASP A 72 5.77 -5.90 -4.46
CA ASP A 72 4.70 -6.31 -3.54
C ASP A 72 3.71 -5.17 -3.23
N LEU A 73 4.10 -3.92 -3.50
CA LEU A 73 3.23 -2.74 -3.34
C LEU A 73 2.28 -2.52 -4.54
N ILE A 74 2.48 -3.21 -5.66
CA ILE A 74 1.70 -3.00 -6.90
C ILE A 74 0.20 -3.22 -6.67
N SER A 75 -0.15 -4.27 -5.91
CA SER A 75 -1.56 -4.57 -5.58
C SER A 75 -2.22 -3.42 -4.80
N LEU A 76 -1.45 -2.77 -3.92
CA LEU A 76 -1.94 -1.61 -3.17
C LEU A 76 -2.10 -0.37 -4.07
N ALA A 77 -1.21 -0.19 -5.05
CA ALA A 77 -1.30 0.88 -6.04
C ALA A 77 -2.51 0.70 -6.97
N ALA A 78 -2.80 -0.54 -7.38
CA ALA A 78 -4.00 -0.89 -8.12
C ALA A 78 -5.27 -0.53 -7.34
N LEU A 79 -5.33 -0.92 -6.06
CA LEU A 79 -6.48 -0.62 -5.20
C LEU A 79 -6.67 0.89 -4.98
N ALA A 80 -5.59 1.62 -4.69
CA ALA A 80 -5.63 3.06 -4.47
C ALA A 80 -6.08 3.81 -5.74
N SER A 81 -5.51 3.51 -6.90
CA SER A 81 -5.89 4.14 -8.17
C SER A 81 -7.34 3.86 -8.56
N ALA A 82 -7.83 2.63 -8.37
CA ALA A 82 -9.24 2.29 -8.63
C ALA A 82 -10.19 3.08 -7.72
N LYS A 83 -9.91 3.14 -6.41
CA LYS A 83 -10.72 3.90 -5.44
C LYS A 83 -10.66 5.41 -5.64
N ALA A 84 -9.57 5.92 -6.24
CA ALA A 84 -9.45 7.32 -6.67
C ALA A 84 -10.21 7.62 -7.98
N GLY A 85 -10.75 6.61 -8.67
CA GLY A 85 -11.44 6.75 -9.95
C GLY A 85 -10.51 6.74 -11.18
N PHE A 86 -9.23 6.44 -11.02
CA PHE A 86 -8.27 6.34 -12.11
C PHE A 86 -8.27 4.94 -12.73
N LEU A 87 -9.41 4.54 -13.33
CA LEU A 87 -9.63 3.16 -13.79
C LEU A 87 -8.57 2.66 -14.76
N SER A 88 -8.16 3.45 -15.76
CA SER A 88 -7.11 3.03 -16.71
C SER A 88 -5.75 2.80 -16.04
N LYS A 89 -5.41 3.60 -15.00
CA LYS A 89 -4.21 3.34 -14.20
C LYS A 89 -4.37 2.05 -13.40
N ALA A 90 -5.53 1.83 -12.78
CA ALA A 90 -5.80 0.62 -12.02
C ALA A 90 -5.69 -0.65 -12.88
N GLU A 91 -6.21 -0.62 -14.11
CA GLU A 91 -6.06 -1.72 -15.07
C GLU A 91 -4.60 -2.02 -15.39
N SER A 92 -3.79 -0.98 -15.62
CA SER A 92 -2.34 -1.14 -15.85
C SER A 92 -1.63 -1.77 -14.65
N TRP A 93 -1.99 -1.35 -13.42
CA TRP A 93 -1.42 -1.96 -12.21
C TRP A 93 -1.86 -3.41 -12.02
N VAL A 94 -3.11 -3.74 -12.33
CA VAL A 94 -3.60 -5.13 -12.28
C VAL A 94 -2.88 -6.01 -13.29
N GLU A 95 -2.60 -5.51 -14.49
CA GLU A 95 -1.79 -6.23 -15.48
C GLU A 95 -0.37 -6.49 -14.94
N LEU A 96 0.27 -5.50 -14.32
CA LEU A 96 1.57 -5.67 -13.68
C LEU A 96 1.53 -6.66 -12.51
N ALA A 97 0.50 -6.59 -11.65
CA ALA A 97 0.30 -7.53 -10.53
C ALA A 97 0.13 -8.98 -11.02
N SER A 98 -0.49 -9.19 -12.19
CA SER A 98 -0.66 -10.52 -12.79
C SER A 98 0.65 -11.18 -13.24
N GLN A 99 1.76 -10.43 -13.23
CA GLN A 99 3.10 -10.91 -13.57
C GLN A 99 4.00 -11.03 -12.33
N GLY A 100 3.47 -10.70 -11.13
CA GLY A 100 4.20 -10.69 -9.86
C GLY A 100 4.14 -12.02 -9.10
N SER A 101 4.21 -11.92 -7.76
CA SER A 101 4.08 -13.05 -6.83
C SER A 101 2.74 -13.78 -6.94
N GLU A 102 2.63 -14.97 -6.36
CA GLU A 102 1.37 -15.74 -6.34
C GLU A 102 0.24 -14.93 -5.69
N GLU A 103 0.54 -14.18 -4.63
CA GLU A 103 -0.41 -13.30 -3.95
C GLU A 103 -0.85 -12.14 -4.85
N SER A 104 0.08 -11.54 -5.60
CA SER A 104 -0.23 -10.47 -6.55
C SER A 104 -1.08 -10.98 -7.72
N GLN A 105 -0.79 -12.19 -8.21
CA GLN A 105 -1.58 -12.84 -9.24
C GLN A 105 -3.00 -13.16 -8.76
N ALA A 106 -3.14 -13.68 -7.54
CA ALA A 106 -4.44 -13.93 -6.94
C ALA A 106 -5.25 -12.64 -6.76
N PHE A 107 -4.60 -11.57 -6.28
CA PHE A 107 -5.20 -10.24 -6.22
C PHE A 107 -5.66 -9.77 -7.60
N ALA A 108 -4.79 -9.82 -8.62
CA ALA A 108 -5.11 -9.37 -9.97
C ALA A 108 -6.30 -10.13 -10.58
N ALA A 109 -6.33 -11.46 -10.40
CA ALA A 109 -7.41 -12.30 -10.88
C ALA A 109 -8.76 -11.92 -10.27
N SER A 110 -8.79 -11.68 -8.95
CA SER A 110 -10.01 -11.24 -8.25
C SER A 110 -10.39 -9.80 -8.63
N PHE A 111 -9.45 -8.87 -8.50
CA PHE A 111 -9.72 -7.44 -8.59
C PHE A 111 -9.99 -6.95 -10.02
N SER A 112 -9.50 -7.67 -11.03
CA SER A 112 -9.85 -7.39 -12.44
C SER A 112 -11.36 -7.46 -12.73
N GLN A 113 -12.10 -8.27 -11.98
CA GLN A 113 -13.56 -8.34 -12.08
C GLN A 113 -14.22 -7.12 -11.41
N ASP A 114 -13.69 -6.69 -10.26
CA ASP A 114 -14.22 -5.56 -9.49
C ASP A 114 -14.05 -4.24 -10.24
N ILE A 115 -12.90 -4.01 -10.90
CA ILE A 115 -12.66 -2.79 -11.70
C ILE A 115 -13.70 -2.62 -12.80
N ARG A 116 -14.09 -3.71 -13.47
CA ARG A 116 -15.10 -3.68 -14.54
C ARG A 116 -16.49 -3.29 -14.03
N ASN A 117 -16.76 -3.50 -12.76
CA ASN A 117 -18.03 -3.12 -12.13
C ASN A 117 -18.04 -1.67 -11.62
N LEU A 118 -16.88 -0.99 -11.62
CA LEU A 118 -16.73 0.41 -11.20
C LEU A 118 -16.82 1.42 -12.35
N GLY A 119 -16.68 0.97 -13.61
CA GLY A 119 -16.84 1.78 -14.83
C GLY A 119 -18.24 1.67 -15.42
#